data_AF-A0A9E4FPS1-F1
#
_entry.id   AF-A0A9E4FPS1-F1
#
_cell.length_a   1.000
_cell.length_b   1.000
_cell.length_c   1.000
_cell.angle_alpha   90.00
_cell.angle_beta   90.00
_cell.angle_gamma   90.00
#
_symmetry.space_group_name_H-M   'P 1'
#
loop_
_entity.id
_entity.type
_entity.pdbx_description
1 polymer ?
#
loop_
_entity_poly.entity_id
_entity_poly.type
_entity_poly.pdbx_seq_one_letter_code
_entity_poly.pdbx_strand_id
1 'polypeptide(L)'
;MDISFESGDPQQPRGHALLYFLDRSDPPKVYASYIIVLPITVDFSKYIPPFLASHIGNMPMSDCSAFSLPPMPEDAGSLGELQHLAEIRRDDVLYAGTDSSPDVADMME
;
A
#
# COMPACT_ATOMS: atom_id res chain seq x y z
N MET A 1 5.18 2.92 13.65
CA MET A 1 4.52 4.01 12.91
C MET A 1 3.16 4.37 13.47
N ASP A 2 2.75 5.63 13.33
CA ASP A 2 1.37 6.07 13.51
C ASP A 2 0.83 6.47 12.13
N ILE A 3 -0.27 5.85 11.69
CA ILE A 3 -0.85 6.07 10.36
C ILE A 3 -1.99 7.07 10.50
N SER A 4 -1.90 8.18 9.79
CA SER A 4 -2.94 9.21 9.80
C SER A 4 -3.69 9.26 8.48
N PHE A 5 -5.02 9.32 8.55
CA PHE A 5 -5.86 9.62 7.39
C PHE A 5 -5.73 11.10 7.04
N GLU A 6 -5.17 11.42 5.87
CA GLU A 6 -5.19 12.76 5.31
C GLU A 6 -6.46 13.02 4.49
N SER A 7 -6.98 11.97 3.84
CA SER A 7 -8.23 11.99 3.09
C SER A 7 -8.97 10.68 3.32
N GLY A 8 -10.29 10.77 3.47
CA GLY A 8 -11.14 9.64 3.85
C GLY A 8 -11.73 9.77 5.26
N ASP A 9 -12.43 8.73 5.70
CA ASP A 9 -13.02 8.64 7.03
C ASP A 9 -12.62 7.30 7.67
N PRO A 10 -11.86 7.28 8.77
CA PRO A 10 -11.48 6.04 9.46
C PRO A 10 -12.69 5.22 9.95
N GLN A 11 -13.84 5.85 10.18
CA GLN A 11 -15.09 5.18 10.57
C GLN A 11 -15.87 4.64 9.37
N GLN A 12 -15.56 5.12 8.16
CA GLN A 12 -16.19 4.71 6.91
C GLN A 12 -15.14 4.53 5.80
N PRO A 13 -14.18 3.59 5.98
CA PRO A 13 -13.11 3.39 5.01
C PRO A 13 -13.69 2.89 3.69
N ARG A 14 -13.10 3.33 2.58
CA ARG A 14 -13.57 2.99 1.22
C ARG A 14 -13.19 1.58 0.79
N GLY A 15 -12.38 0.90 1.61
CA GLY A 15 -11.83 -0.43 1.33
C GLY A 15 -10.61 -0.40 0.41
N HIS A 16 -10.13 0.78 0.05
CA HIS A 16 -8.89 0.93 -0.69
C HIS A 16 -8.24 2.29 -0.41
N ALA A 17 -6.91 2.29 -0.32
CA ALA A 17 -6.17 3.46 0.14
C ALA A 17 -4.79 3.54 -0.51
N LEU A 18 -4.32 4.77 -0.73
CA LEU A 18 -2.91 5.05 -1.00
C LEU A 18 -2.22 5.32 0.35
N LEU A 19 -1.36 4.38 0.77
CA LEU A 19 -0.46 4.56 1.90
C LEU A 19 0.85 5.14 1.37
N TYR A 20 1.25 6.31 1.86
CA TYR A 20 2.47 6.95 1.39
C TYR A 20 3.39 7.38 2.53
N PHE A 21 4.66 7.51 2.16
CA PHE A 21 5.75 7.92 2.99
C PHE A 21 6.48 9.07 2.31
N LEU A 22 7.04 9.97 3.11
CA LEU A 22 7.91 11.02 2.61
C LEU A 22 9.36 10.62 2.81
N ASP A 23 10.18 10.83 1.78
CA ASP A 23 11.63 10.84 1.88
C ASP A 23 12.13 12.28 1.83
N ARG A 24 12.94 12.67 2.83
CA ARG A 24 13.54 14.01 2.98
C ARG A 24 14.82 14.19 2.17
N SER A 25 15.09 13.33 1.20
CA SER A 25 16.11 13.58 0.18
C SER A 25 15.88 14.92 -0.53
N ASP A 26 16.91 15.43 -1.19
CA ASP A 26 16.85 16.65 -2.00
C ASP A 26 17.11 16.27 -3.46
N PRO A 27 16.08 16.25 -4.34
CA PRO A 27 14.69 16.65 -4.11
C PRO A 27 13.87 15.61 -3.32
N PRO A 28 12.82 16.04 -2.58
CA PRO A 28 12.00 15.14 -1.77
C PRO A 28 11.24 14.14 -2.65
N LYS A 29 11.08 12.92 -2.16
CA LYS A 29 10.37 11.84 -2.85
C LYS A 29 9.18 11.35 -2.06
N VAL A 30 8.22 10.81 -2.79
CA VAL A 30 7.06 10.12 -2.22
C VAL A 30 7.14 8.66 -2.60
N TYR A 31 7.09 7.79 -1.60
CA TYR A 31 6.95 6.36 -1.81
C TYR A 31 5.53 5.95 -1.42
N ALA A 32 4.88 5.12 -2.21
CA ALA A 32 3.52 4.70 -1.92
C ALA A 32 3.25 3.23 -2.23
N SER A 33 2.31 2.66 -1.49
CA SER A 33 1.72 1.37 -1.77
C SER A 33 0.20 1.47 -1.73
N TYR A 34 -0.48 0.72 -2.60
CA TYR A 34 -1.92 0.69 -2.66
C TYR A 34 -2.47 -0.45 -1.80
N ILE A 35 -3.25 -0.11 -0.78
CA ILE A 35 -3.91 -1.06 0.10
C ILE A 35 -5.29 -1.38 -0.45
N ILE A 36 -5.64 -2.66 -0.48
CA ILE A 36 -6.98 -3.14 -0.80
C ILE A 36 -7.47 -4.00 0.37
N VAL A 37 -8.63 -3.64 0.91
CA VAL A 37 -9.42 -4.47 1.81
C VAL A 37 -10.50 -5.14 0.98
N LEU A 38 -10.45 -6.47 0.94
CA LEU A 38 -11.35 -7.26 0.12
C LEU A 38 -12.74 -7.33 0.78
N PRO A 39 -13.83 -7.14 0.01
CA PRO A 39 -15.19 -7.21 0.55
C PRO A 39 -15.62 -8.64 0.89
N ILE A 40 -14.86 -9.63 0.43
CA ILE A 40 -15.05 -11.07 0.71
C ILE A 40 -13.68 -11.72 0.86
N THR A 41 -13.61 -12.79 1.64
CA THR A 41 -12.39 -13.59 1.75
C THR A 41 -12.03 -14.21 0.41
N VAL A 42 -10.80 -13.96 -0.06
CA VAL A 42 -10.28 -14.54 -1.30
C VAL A 42 -9.28 -15.62 -0.97
N ASP A 43 -9.43 -16.76 -1.64
CA ASP A 43 -8.44 -17.84 -1.64
C ASP A 43 -7.54 -17.66 -2.86
N PHE A 44 -6.37 -17.06 -2.64
CA PHE A 44 -5.41 -16.77 -3.69
C PHE A 44 -4.77 -18.05 -4.27
N SER A 45 -4.86 -19.20 -3.58
CA SER A 45 -4.34 -20.47 -4.11
C SER A 45 -5.03 -20.87 -5.42
N LYS A 46 -6.28 -20.45 -5.63
CA LYS A 46 -7.06 -20.69 -6.86
C LYS A 46 -6.53 -19.94 -8.08
N TYR A 47 -5.73 -18.90 -7.87
CA TYR A 47 -5.20 -18.03 -8.92
C TYR A 47 -3.73 -18.33 -9.24
N ILE A 48 -3.11 -19.24 -8.49
CA ILE A 48 -1.73 -19.67 -8.69
C ILE A 48 -1.70 -20.85 -9.66
N PRO A 49 -0.99 -20.75 -10.80
CA PRO A 49 -0.73 -21.90 -11.65
C PRO A 49 -0.02 -23.02 -10.88
N PRO A 50 -0.40 -24.30 -11.04
CA PRO A 50 0.16 -25.40 -10.23
C PRO A 50 1.69 -25.49 -10.25
N PHE A 51 2.33 -25.11 -11.36
CA PHE A 51 3.78 -25.14 -11.51
C PHE A 51 4.52 -24.02 -10.73
N LEU A 52 3.81 -22.98 -10.28
CA LEU A 52 4.38 -21.91 -9.43
C LEU A 52 4.15 -22.17 -7.94
N ALA A 53 3.31 -23.14 -7.57
CA ALA A 53 2.96 -23.39 -6.18
C ALA A 53 4.18 -23.68 -5.29
N SER A 54 5.18 -24.40 -5.79
CA SER A 54 6.43 -24.67 -5.06
C SER A 54 7.34 -23.45 -4.88
N HIS A 55 7.12 -22.37 -5.63
CA HIS A 55 7.95 -21.17 -5.61
C HIS A 55 7.37 -20.04 -4.74
N ILE A 56 6.09 -20.13 -4.36
CA ILE A 56 5.39 -19.08 -3.60
C ILE A 56 5.62 -19.19 -2.07
N GLY A 57 6.31 -20.25 -1.64
CA GLY A 57 6.67 -20.44 -0.24
C GLY A 57 5.46 -20.64 0.67
N ASN A 58 5.63 -20.33 1.96
CA ASN A 58 4.59 -20.46 2.99
C ASN A 58 3.69 -19.20 3.13
N MET A 59 3.53 -18.39 2.08
CA MET A 59 2.60 -17.26 2.17
C MET A 59 1.19 -17.77 2.51
N PRO A 60 0.51 -17.19 3.52
CA PRO A 60 -0.86 -17.56 3.85
C PRO A 60 -1.79 -17.04 2.75
N MET A 61 -1.90 -17.82 1.66
CA MET A 61 -2.73 -17.51 0.49
C MET A 61 -4.21 -17.88 0.70
N SER A 62 -4.50 -18.61 1.77
CA SER A 62 -5.84 -18.88 2.27
C SER A 62 -6.21 -17.78 3.28
N ASP A 63 -7.38 -17.18 3.07
CA ASP A 63 -8.02 -16.22 3.99
C ASP A 63 -7.43 -14.79 4.04
N CYS A 64 -6.89 -14.28 2.93
CA CYS A 64 -6.51 -12.88 2.85
C CYS A 64 -7.74 -11.95 2.82
N SER A 65 -7.86 -11.09 3.83
CA SER A 65 -8.89 -10.03 3.88
C SER A 65 -8.38 -8.65 3.43
N ALA A 66 -7.06 -8.45 3.39
CA ALA A 66 -6.43 -7.23 2.89
C ALA A 66 -5.01 -7.52 2.41
N PHE A 67 -4.51 -6.72 1.47
CA PHE A 67 -3.14 -6.79 0.98
C PHE A 67 -2.70 -5.44 0.38
N SER A 68 -1.39 -5.26 0.24
CA SER A 68 -0.77 -4.08 -0.38
C SER A 68 -0.15 -4.45 -1.73
N LEU A 69 -0.28 -3.56 -2.71
CA LEU A 69 0.36 -3.68 -4.03
C LEU A 69 0.95 -2.33 -4.45
N PRO A 70 2.25 -2.26 -4.76
CA PRO A 70 3.28 -3.29 -4.52
C PRO A 70 3.49 -3.55 -3.00
N PRO A 71 3.94 -4.75 -2.58
CA PRO A 71 4.09 -5.06 -1.16
C PRO A 71 5.12 -4.19 -0.43
N MET A 72 6.15 -3.74 -1.16
CA MET A 72 7.02 -2.64 -0.75
C MET A 72 6.59 -1.37 -1.46
N PRO A 73 6.54 -0.21 -0.78
CA PRO A 73 6.26 1.07 -1.42
C PRO A 73 7.17 1.36 -2.63
N GLU A 74 6.60 1.92 -3.69
CA GLU A 74 7.34 2.34 -4.89
C GLU A 74 7.31 3.86 -5.05
N ASP A 75 8.25 4.41 -5.82
CA ASP A 75 8.30 5.83 -6.15
C ASP A 75 6.98 6.25 -6.82
N ALA A 76 6.28 7.17 -6.18
CA ALA A 76 4.97 7.66 -6.59
C ALA A 76 5.02 9.09 -7.16
N GLY A 77 6.22 9.61 -7.44
CA GLY A 77 6.40 10.97 -7.95
C GLY A 77 6.14 12.02 -6.88
N SER A 78 5.30 13.01 -7.20
CA SER A 78 4.99 14.11 -6.28
C SER A 78 3.75 13.84 -5.43
N LEU A 79 3.72 14.41 -4.22
CA LEU A 79 2.56 14.31 -3.32
C LEU A 79 1.29 14.88 -3.97
N GLY A 80 1.41 15.95 -4.77
CA GLY A 80 0.28 16.54 -5.47
C GLY A 80 -0.33 15.62 -6.52
N GLU A 81 0.49 14.88 -7.27
CA GLU A 81 0.01 13.88 -8.24
C GLU A 81 -0.68 12.71 -7.52
N LEU A 82 -0.11 12.24 -6.41
CA LEU A 82 -0.71 11.18 -5.59
C LEU A 82 -2.08 11.61 -5.04
N GLN A 83 -2.18 12.81 -4.48
CA GLN A 83 -3.44 13.35 -3.95
C GLN A 83 -4.48 13.55 -5.05
N HIS A 84 -4.07 14.06 -6.22
CA HIS A 84 -4.97 14.22 -7.36
C HIS A 84 -5.48 12.86 -7.88
N LEU A 85 -4.61 11.85 -7.95
CA LEU A 85 -4.99 10.50 -8.33
C LEU A 85 -6.01 9.91 -7.34
N ALA A 86 -5.77 10.07 -6.04
CA ALA A 86 -6.66 9.63 -4.99
C ALA A 86 -8.05 10.28 -5.11
N GLU A 87 -8.12 11.57 -5.43
CA GLU A 87 -9.38 12.29 -5.63
C GLU A 87 -10.20 11.71 -6.78
N ILE A 88 -9.58 11.50 -7.95
CA ILE A 88 -10.25 10.97 -9.15
C ILE A 88 -10.81 9.56 -8.89
N ARG A 89 -10.03 8.73 -8.23
CA ARG A 89 -10.36 7.32 -7.96
C ARG A 89 -11.25 7.14 -6.74
N ARG A 90 -11.34 8.20 -5.93
CA ARG A 90 -11.91 8.16 -4.59
C ARG A 90 -11.21 7.14 -3.72
N ASP A 91 -9.89 7.16 -3.68
CA ASP A 91 -9.11 6.39 -2.73
C ASP A 91 -9.06 7.13 -1.37
N ASP A 92 -8.94 6.41 -0.25
CA ASP A 92 -8.49 7.02 1.00
C ASP A 92 -6.97 7.33 0.89
N VAL A 93 -6.49 8.34 1.60
CA VAL A 93 -5.07 8.71 1.63
C VAL A 93 -4.54 8.63 3.04
N LEU A 94 -3.51 7.79 3.21
CA LEU A 94 -2.91 7.47 4.49
C LEU A 94 -1.46 7.92 4.49
N TYR A 95 -1.10 8.77 5.44
CA TYR A 95 0.28 9.13 5.69
C TYR A 95 0.89 8.20 6.73
N ALA A 96 1.98 7.53 6.37
CA ALA A 96 2.64 6.51 7.19
C ALA A 96 3.87 7.04 7.94
N GLY A 97 4.43 8.17 7.50
CA GLY A 97 5.57 8.79 8.17
C GLY A 97 6.56 9.43 7.21
N THR A 98 7.63 9.96 7.80
CA THR A 98 8.78 10.45 7.06
C THR A 98 9.98 9.62 7.46
N ASP A 99 10.69 9.07 6.48
CA ASP A 99 12.00 8.46 6.71
C ASP A 99 13.06 9.14 5.87
N SER A 100 14.28 9.16 6.41
CA SER A 100 15.47 9.62 5.67
C SER A 100 16.30 8.44 5.15
N SER A 101 15.83 7.20 5.34
CA SER A 101 16.52 6.02 4.82
C SER A 101 16.23 5.89 3.32
N PRO A 102 17.26 5.70 2.48
CA PRO A 102 17.07 5.34 1.08
C PRO A 102 16.55 3.90 0.91
N ASP A 103 16.51 3.11 2.00
CA ASP A 103 15.99 1.73 1.96
C ASP A 103 14.50 1.71 2.30
N VAL A 104 13.70 1.31 1.31
CA VAL A 104 12.24 1.13 1.44
C VAL A 104 11.89 0.08 2.49
N ALA A 105 12.79 -0.87 2.78
CA ALA A 105 12.57 -1.86 3.83
C ALA A 105 12.50 -1.20 5.22
N ASP A 106 13.38 -0.23 5.49
CA ASP A 106 13.40 0.49 6.77
C ASP A 106 12.13 1.31 6.97
N MET A 107 11.53 1.82 5.88
CA MET A 107 10.28 2.58 5.91
C MET A 107 9.08 1.71 6.35
N MET A 108 9.22 0.39 6.38
CA MET A 108 8.14 -0.53 6.77
C MET A 108 8.31 -1.07 8.19
N GLU A 109 9.39 -0.72 8.92
CA GLU A 109 9.63 -1.09 10.33
C GLU A 109 8.89 -0.18 11.34
#